data_AF-A0A2N2SBX5-F1
#
_entry.id   AF-A0A2N2SBX5-F1
#
_cell.length_a   1.000
_cell.length_b   1.000
_cell.length_c   1.000
_cell.angle_alpha   90.00
_cell.angle_beta   90.00
_cell.angle_gamma   90.00
#
_symmetry.space_group_name_H-M   'P 1'
#
loop_
_entity.id
_entity.type
_entity.pdbx_description
1 polymer ?
#
loop_
_entity_poly.entity_id
_entity_poly.type
_entity_poly.pdbx_seq_one_letter_code
_entity_poly.pdbx_strand_id
1 'polypeptide(L)'
;DVALSLKDADIVLIAAPVAQTPAILTSIKPHLDALTVITDAGSTKADVLRCAKEILGEQFNQFIGGHPIAGAEKSGVTAALADLYVNKNVVLTPTKNTNKQSIEAVTRLWQACGANISEMTAETHDSIFACVSHLPHLLAFALVNDIAARPNAKQLFSFAASGFRDFTRIAGSSPEMWRDISLANKTALLNELSTYQDELSQLKQLLENEDGAGLQALFERASVARNAWATSNTNQNPLSC
;
A
#
# COMPACT_ATOMS: atom_id res chain seq x y z
N ASP A 1 4.89 20.06 -21.79
CA ASP A 1 5.50 19.18 -22.80
C ASP A 1 6.39 18.18 -22.08
N VAL A 2 6.14 16.88 -22.26
CA VAL A 2 6.89 15.80 -21.58
C VAL A 2 8.35 15.81 -22.00
N ALA A 3 8.64 16.04 -23.29
CA ALA A 3 10.02 16.08 -23.79
C ALA A 3 10.82 17.21 -23.13
N LEU A 4 10.22 18.39 -22.99
CA LEU A 4 10.86 19.55 -22.33
C LEU A 4 11.06 19.34 -20.82
N SER A 5 10.16 18.59 -20.17
CA SER A 5 10.24 18.31 -18.72
C SER A 5 11.30 17.25 -18.38
N LEU A 6 11.68 16.41 -19.36
CA LEU A 6 12.66 15.34 -19.19
C LEU A 6 14.07 15.75 -19.58
N LYS A 7 14.22 16.86 -20.30
CA LYS A 7 15.54 17.37 -20.67
C LYS A 7 16.36 17.66 -19.41
N ASP A 8 17.55 17.07 -19.32
CA ASP A 8 18.48 17.20 -18.20
C ASP A 8 17.92 16.67 -16.85
N ALA A 9 16.88 15.83 -16.87
CA ALA A 9 16.30 15.25 -15.67
C ALA A 9 17.12 14.03 -15.18
N ASP A 10 17.72 14.17 -13.99
CA ASP A 10 18.43 13.06 -13.33
C ASP A 10 17.47 11.96 -12.84
N ILE A 11 16.31 12.36 -12.31
CA ILE A 11 15.32 11.46 -11.72
C ILE A 11 13.91 11.83 -12.18
N VAL A 12 13.13 10.81 -12.57
CA VAL A 12 11.70 10.89 -12.85
C VAL A 12 10.94 10.10 -11.78
N LEU A 13 10.14 10.79 -10.96
CA LEU A 13 9.23 10.17 -9.99
C LEU A 13 7.81 10.12 -10.56
N ILE A 14 7.30 8.91 -10.77
CA ILE A 14 5.91 8.67 -11.18
C ILE A 14 5.02 8.59 -9.94
N ALA A 15 4.37 9.70 -9.61
CA ALA A 15 3.42 9.83 -8.50
C ALA A 15 1.95 9.83 -8.98
N ALA A 16 1.63 8.96 -9.94
CA ALA A 16 0.28 8.78 -10.49
C ALA A 16 -0.33 7.45 -10.01
N PRO A 17 -1.66 7.25 -10.13
CA PRO A 17 -2.28 5.94 -9.90
C PRO A 17 -1.58 4.85 -10.72
N VAL A 18 -1.39 3.66 -10.13
CA VAL A 18 -0.64 2.55 -10.73
C VAL A 18 -1.14 2.16 -12.12
N ALA A 19 -2.45 2.27 -12.37
CA ALA A 19 -3.05 1.99 -13.66
C ALA A 19 -2.60 2.95 -14.79
N GLN A 20 -2.05 4.12 -14.46
CA GLN A 20 -1.54 5.10 -15.43
C GLN A 20 -0.07 4.90 -15.78
N THR A 21 0.66 4.10 -14.99
CA THR A 21 2.09 3.83 -15.19
C THR A 21 2.43 3.38 -16.62
N PRO A 22 1.67 2.47 -17.29
CA PRO A 22 1.97 2.07 -18.66
C PRO A 22 1.98 3.25 -19.63
N ALA A 23 0.93 4.08 -19.62
CA ALA A 23 0.81 5.23 -20.51
C ALA A 23 1.92 6.26 -20.27
N ILE A 24 2.24 6.51 -18.99
CA ILE A 24 3.32 7.42 -18.60
C ILE A 24 4.66 6.90 -19.11
N LEU A 25 4.99 5.63 -18.83
CA LEU A 25 6.24 5.02 -19.28
C LEU A 25 6.39 5.05 -20.80
N THR A 26 5.33 4.74 -21.55
CA THR A 26 5.33 4.84 -23.01
C THR A 26 5.61 6.26 -23.48
N SER A 27 5.03 7.27 -22.81
CA SER A 27 5.21 8.67 -23.19
C SER A 27 6.61 9.22 -22.88
N ILE A 28 7.24 8.78 -21.78
CA ILE A 28 8.56 9.29 -21.38
C ILE A 28 9.71 8.57 -22.08
N LYS A 29 9.54 7.27 -22.40
CA LYS A 29 10.60 6.41 -22.93
C LYS A 29 11.43 7.04 -24.06
N PRO A 30 10.85 7.67 -25.10
CA PRO A 30 11.61 8.22 -26.23
C PRO A 30 12.49 9.43 -25.86
N HIS A 31 12.34 9.97 -24.65
CA HIS A 31 12.93 11.23 -24.21
C HIS A 31 13.88 11.06 -23.03
N LEU A 32 14.10 9.82 -22.56
CA LEU A 32 15.00 9.54 -21.44
C LEU A 32 16.45 9.57 -21.89
N ASP A 33 17.29 10.28 -21.12
CA ASP A 33 18.74 10.16 -21.27
C ASP A 33 19.21 8.80 -20.73
N ALA A 34 20.40 8.37 -21.17
CA ALA A 34 20.97 7.07 -20.78
C ALA A 34 21.22 6.93 -19.26
N LEU A 35 21.28 8.05 -18.53
CA LEU A 35 21.53 8.09 -17.09
C LEU A 35 20.30 8.46 -16.26
N THR A 36 19.17 8.82 -16.89
CA THR A 36 17.94 9.16 -16.17
C THR A 36 17.46 7.98 -15.34
N VAL A 37 17.20 8.20 -14.05
CA VAL A 37 16.62 7.20 -13.15
C VAL A 37 15.11 7.35 -13.10
N ILE A 38 14.38 6.25 -13.19
CA ILE A 38 12.92 6.25 -13.11
C ILE A 38 12.51 5.53 -11.83
N THR A 39 11.66 6.15 -11.03
CA THR A 39 11.04 5.54 -9.87
C THR A 39 9.56 5.90 -9.77
N ASP A 40 8.83 5.25 -8.88
CA ASP A 40 7.40 5.47 -8.67
C ASP A 40 7.07 5.56 -7.17
N ALA A 41 5.80 5.87 -6.88
CA ALA A 41 5.24 5.88 -5.53
C ALA A 41 3.98 5.02 -5.41
N GLY A 42 3.76 4.06 -6.32
CA GLY A 42 2.54 3.25 -6.39
C GLY A 42 2.39 2.27 -5.23
N SER A 43 1.15 1.87 -4.94
CA SER A 43 0.87 0.94 -3.82
C SER A 43 1.05 -0.55 -4.17
N THR A 44 1.27 -0.88 -5.43
CA THR A 44 1.57 -2.24 -5.92
C THR A 44 2.86 -2.20 -6.72
N LYS A 45 3.61 -3.31 -6.78
CA LYS A 45 4.96 -3.33 -7.36
C LYS A 45 5.17 -4.39 -8.43
N ALA A 46 4.55 -5.56 -8.34
CA ALA A 46 4.78 -6.63 -9.32
C ALA A 46 4.22 -6.26 -10.71
N ASP A 47 3.03 -5.66 -10.75
CA ASP A 47 2.41 -5.20 -11.98
C ASP A 47 3.19 -4.04 -12.64
N VAL A 48 3.59 -3.06 -11.81
CA VAL A 48 4.41 -1.91 -12.21
C VAL A 48 5.75 -2.38 -12.77
N LEU A 49 6.43 -3.29 -12.09
CA LEU A 49 7.73 -3.81 -12.51
C LEU A 49 7.62 -4.58 -13.83
N ARG A 50 6.59 -5.42 -13.99
CA ARG A 50 6.32 -6.15 -15.22
C ARG A 50 6.08 -5.18 -16.39
N CYS A 51 5.21 -4.19 -16.19
CA CYS A 51 4.93 -3.15 -17.18
C CYS A 51 6.21 -2.36 -17.55
N ALA A 52 7.00 -1.96 -16.55
CA ALA A 52 8.25 -1.25 -16.79
C ALA A 52 9.23 -2.07 -17.63
N LYS A 53 9.35 -3.37 -17.34
CA LYS A 53 10.19 -4.28 -18.12
C LYS A 53 9.74 -4.39 -19.58
N GLU A 54 8.44 -4.57 -19.80
CA GLU A 54 7.85 -4.68 -21.14
C GLU A 54 8.05 -3.40 -21.96
N ILE A 55 7.83 -2.23 -21.35
CA ILE A 55 7.86 -0.95 -22.06
C ILE A 55 9.29 -0.44 -22.26
N LEU A 56 10.11 -0.41 -21.21
CA LEU A 56 11.44 0.20 -21.26
C LEU A 56 12.43 -0.67 -22.05
N GLY A 57 12.26 -2.00 -22.06
CA GLY A 57 13.13 -2.91 -22.79
C GLY A 57 14.59 -2.76 -22.35
N GLU A 58 15.47 -2.33 -23.26
CA GLU A 58 16.89 -2.12 -22.96
C GLU A 58 17.14 -1.05 -21.88
N GLN A 59 16.23 -0.09 -21.72
CA GLN A 59 16.29 0.97 -20.71
C GLN A 59 15.77 0.51 -19.33
N PHE A 60 15.34 -0.75 -19.17
CA PHE A 60 14.74 -1.23 -17.92
C PHE A 60 15.69 -1.15 -16.70
N ASN A 61 17.00 -1.17 -16.92
CA ASN A 61 18.00 -1.00 -15.86
C ASN A 61 17.92 0.37 -15.15
N GLN A 62 17.24 1.36 -15.76
CA GLN A 62 16.99 2.70 -15.21
C GLN A 62 15.84 2.74 -14.20
N PHE A 63 15.02 1.67 -14.13
CA PHE A 63 13.81 1.64 -13.30
C PHE A 63 14.05 1.02 -11.93
N ILE A 64 13.53 1.66 -10.89
CA ILE A 64 13.42 1.12 -9.53
C ILE A 64 12.06 1.44 -8.93
N GLY A 65 11.30 0.40 -8.58
CA GLY A 65 10.00 0.57 -7.94
C GLY A 65 10.13 1.15 -6.54
N GLY A 66 9.22 2.06 -6.19
CA GLY A 66 9.15 2.71 -4.88
C GLY A 66 7.72 2.72 -4.32
N HIS A 67 7.59 2.59 -3.00
CA HIS A 67 6.33 2.76 -2.29
C HIS A 67 6.57 3.45 -0.95
N PRO A 68 6.30 4.77 -0.83
CA PRO A 68 6.29 5.43 0.45
C PRO A 68 5.10 4.94 1.27
N ILE A 69 5.36 4.35 2.44
CA ILE A 69 4.34 3.87 3.38
C ILE A 69 3.90 5.05 4.25
N ALA A 70 3.34 6.04 3.57
CA ALA A 70 2.90 7.30 4.11
C ALA A 70 1.67 7.74 3.32
N GLY A 71 0.56 7.96 4.02
CA GLY A 71 -0.68 8.38 3.38
C GLY A 71 -1.64 8.99 4.40
N ALA A 72 -2.43 9.93 3.92
CA ALA A 72 -3.60 10.45 4.60
C ALA A 72 -4.85 10.07 3.80
N GLU A 73 -6.00 9.97 4.45
CA GLU A 73 -7.28 9.74 3.76
C GLU A 73 -7.65 10.83 2.74
N LYS A 74 -6.99 11.99 2.78
CA LYS A 74 -7.20 13.12 1.87
C LYS A 74 -6.24 13.06 0.69
N SER A 75 -6.78 13.24 -0.52
CA SER A 75 -6.02 13.27 -1.77
C SER A 75 -5.91 14.68 -2.34
N GLY A 76 -4.97 14.88 -3.28
CA GLY A 76 -4.77 16.14 -4.01
C GLY A 76 -3.67 17.02 -3.41
N VAL A 77 -3.17 17.97 -4.22
CA VAL A 77 -2.01 18.82 -3.87
C VAL A 77 -2.24 19.66 -2.61
N THR A 78 -3.49 20.04 -2.32
CA THR A 78 -3.86 20.80 -1.11
C THR A 78 -3.75 19.98 0.17
N ALA A 79 -3.62 18.66 0.07
CA ALA A 79 -3.40 17.75 1.20
C ALA A 79 -1.92 17.40 1.39
N ALA A 80 -1.01 17.98 0.60
CA ALA A 80 0.42 17.73 0.71
C ALA A 80 0.98 18.24 2.04
N LEU A 81 1.82 17.42 2.69
CA LEU A 81 2.52 17.76 3.92
C LEU A 81 4.02 17.68 3.66
N ALA A 82 4.76 18.73 4.04
CA ALA A 82 6.19 18.81 3.82
C ALA A 82 6.98 17.72 4.58
N ASP A 83 6.43 17.27 5.71
CA ASP A 83 6.99 16.27 6.61
C ASP A 83 6.31 14.89 6.47
N LEU A 84 5.52 14.67 5.40
CA LEU A 84 4.74 13.44 5.21
C LEU A 84 5.56 12.15 5.37
N TYR A 85 6.83 12.19 4.93
CA TYR A 85 7.69 11.02 4.87
C TYR A 85 8.65 10.88 6.06
N VAL A 86 8.69 11.86 6.96
CA VAL A 86 9.59 11.85 8.11
C VAL A 86 9.30 10.65 9.01
N ASN A 87 10.34 9.85 9.28
CA ASN A 87 10.28 8.59 10.03
C ASN A 87 9.31 7.55 9.44
N LYS A 88 8.89 7.70 8.18
CA LYS A 88 8.07 6.72 7.46
C LYS A 88 8.96 5.77 6.68
N ASN A 89 8.50 4.54 6.53
CA ASN A 89 9.18 3.56 5.70
C ASN A 89 8.88 3.83 4.23
N VAL A 90 9.89 3.72 3.37
CA VAL A 90 9.75 3.65 1.92
C VAL A 90 10.33 2.33 1.49
N VAL A 91 9.53 1.53 0.79
CA VAL A 91 9.98 0.27 0.24
C VAL A 91 10.47 0.48 -1.18
N LEU A 92 11.72 0.08 -1.45
CA LEU A 92 12.28 -0.01 -2.79
C LEU A 92 12.27 -1.46 -3.25
N THR A 93 11.98 -1.68 -4.53
CA THR A 93 11.95 -3.02 -5.14
C THR A 93 12.95 -3.16 -6.27
N PRO A 94 14.27 -3.12 -5.98
CA PRO A 94 15.30 -3.28 -7.00
C PRO A 94 15.28 -4.70 -7.59
N THR A 95 15.75 -4.82 -8.83
CA THR A 95 15.96 -6.12 -9.49
C THR A 95 17.44 -6.38 -9.71
N LYS A 96 17.79 -7.59 -10.15
CA LYS A 96 19.16 -7.92 -10.57
C LYS A 96 19.66 -7.04 -11.72
N ASN A 97 18.76 -6.46 -12.50
CA ASN A 97 19.07 -5.59 -13.63
C ASN A 97 19.13 -4.11 -13.25
N THR A 98 18.66 -3.74 -12.06
CA THR A 98 18.64 -2.34 -11.61
C THR A 98 20.07 -1.86 -11.36
N ASN A 99 20.42 -0.70 -11.92
CA ASN A 99 21.74 -0.11 -11.71
C ASN A 99 21.93 0.28 -10.23
N LYS A 100 23.05 -0.12 -9.63
CA LYS A 100 23.38 0.21 -8.22
C LYS A 100 23.38 1.71 -7.94
N GLN A 101 23.87 2.51 -8.89
CA GLN A 101 23.87 3.98 -8.76
C GLN A 101 22.45 4.54 -8.72
N SER A 102 21.51 3.92 -9.45
CA SER A 102 20.09 4.29 -9.42
C SER A 102 19.45 3.95 -8.07
N ILE A 103 19.79 2.80 -7.48
CA ILE A 103 19.36 2.43 -6.13
C ILE A 103 19.87 3.46 -5.12
N GLU A 104 21.16 3.79 -5.14
CA GLU A 104 21.76 4.78 -4.25
C GLU A 104 21.17 6.19 -4.42
N ALA A 105 20.87 6.60 -5.65
CA ALA A 105 20.25 7.90 -5.93
C ALA A 105 18.84 7.99 -5.34
N VAL A 106 17.99 6.98 -5.55
CA VAL A 106 16.61 6.95 -5.04
C VAL A 106 16.57 6.77 -3.52
N THR A 107 17.47 5.96 -2.96
CA THR A 107 17.66 5.85 -1.51
C THR A 107 17.98 7.21 -0.88
N ARG A 108 18.95 7.94 -1.44
CA ARG A 108 19.31 9.28 -0.94
C ARG A 108 18.17 10.29 -1.09
N LEU A 109 17.42 10.22 -2.19
CA LEU A 109 16.25 11.08 -2.40
C LEU A 109 15.23 10.91 -1.27
N TRP A 110 14.85 9.68 -0.96
CA TRP A 110 13.88 9.41 0.11
C TRP A 110 14.43 9.70 1.52
N GLN A 111 15.71 9.41 1.76
CA GLN A 111 16.36 9.74 3.03
C GLN A 111 16.46 11.25 3.26
N ALA A 112 16.64 12.05 2.20
CA ALA A 112 16.59 13.51 2.29
C ALA A 112 15.20 14.03 2.71
N CYS A 113 14.14 13.26 2.45
CA CYS A 113 12.79 13.52 2.95
C CYS A 113 12.55 12.98 4.37
N GLY A 114 13.57 12.43 5.04
CA GLY A 114 13.48 11.86 6.38
C GLY A 114 12.91 10.44 6.43
N ALA A 115 12.80 9.75 5.30
CA ALA A 115 12.27 8.39 5.25
C ALA A 115 13.32 7.34 5.61
N ASN A 116 12.85 6.23 6.17
CA ASN A 116 13.62 4.99 6.36
C ASN A 116 13.45 4.11 5.12
N ILE A 117 14.53 3.47 4.65
CA ILE A 117 14.48 2.64 3.44
C ILE A 117 14.45 1.16 3.82
N SER A 118 13.54 0.43 3.20
CA SER A 118 13.52 -1.04 3.18
C SER A 118 13.62 -1.54 1.75
N GLU A 119 14.35 -2.63 1.53
CA GLU A 119 14.44 -3.26 0.21
C GLU A 119 13.84 -4.68 0.26
N MET A 120 13.04 -5.02 -0.75
CA MET A 120 12.50 -6.37 -0.94
C MET A 120 12.15 -6.62 -2.41
N THR A 121 11.78 -7.85 -2.77
CA THR A 121 11.26 -8.11 -4.12
C THR A 121 9.85 -7.54 -4.28
N ALA A 122 9.43 -7.30 -5.52
CA ALA A 122 8.10 -6.80 -5.82
C ALA A 122 7.00 -7.78 -5.37
N GLU A 123 7.25 -9.09 -5.48
CA GLU A 123 6.32 -10.14 -5.05
C GLU A 123 6.20 -10.20 -3.52
N THR A 124 7.32 -10.07 -2.78
CA THR A 124 7.29 -10.00 -1.32
C THR A 124 6.57 -8.76 -0.84
N HIS A 125 6.81 -7.61 -1.47
CA HIS A 125 6.09 -6.38 -1.22
C HIS A 125 4.57 -6.59 -1.37
N ASP A 126 4.14 -7.05 -2.54
CA ASP A 126 2.71 -7.19 -2.84
C ASP A 126 2.03 -8.21 -1.92
N SER A 127 2.71 -9.29 -1.54
CA SER A 127 2.20 -10.24 -0.54
C SER A 127 2.02 -9.59 0.84
N ILE A 128 3.03 -8.87 1.33
CA ILE A 128 2.96 -8.18 2.63
C ILE A 128 1.82 -7.16 2.63
N PHE A 129 1.75 -6.29 1.62
CA PHE A 129 0.74 -5.23 1.57
C PHE A 129 -0.66 -5.74 1.23
N ALA A 130 -0.79 -6.90 0.57
CA ALA A 130 -2.09 -7.58 0.47
C ALA A 130 -2.65 -7.86 1.87
N CYS A 131 -1.83 -8.42 2.77
CA CYS A 131 -2.23 -8.78 4.13
C CYS A 131 -2.43 -7.55 5.03
N VAL A 132 -1.44 -6.65 5.11
CA VAL A 132 -1.43 -5.58 6.13
C VAL A 132 -2.07 -4.26 5.69
N SER A 133 -2.48 -4.14 4.42
CA SER A 133 -3.07 -2.90 3.87
C SER A 133 -4.30 -3.16 3.00
N HIS A 134 -4.20 -3.98 1.95
CA HIS A 134 -5.26 -4.11 0.96
C HIS A 134 -6.47 -4.89 1.49
N LEU A 135 -6.24 -6.04 2.15
CA LEU A 135 -7.30 -6.80 2.79
C LEU A 135 -8.07 -5.95 3.82
N PRO A 136 -7.42 -5.24 4.78
CA PRO A 136 -8.11 -4.33 5.69
C PRO A 136 -9.05 -3.33 4.99
N HIS A 137 -8.63 -2.74 3.86
CA HIS A 137 -9.48 -1.83 3.10
C HIS A 137 -10.69 -2.55 2.49
N LEU A 138 -10.52 -3.72 1.88
CA LEU A 138 -11.64 -4.49 1.35
C LEU A 138 -12.64 -4.88 2.43
N LEU A 139 -12.16 -5.30 3.61
CA LEU A 139 -13.03 -5.65 4.74
C LEU A 139 -13.81 -4.43 5.25
N ALA A 140 -13.17 -3.27 5.34
CA ALA A 140 -13.84 -2.03 5.72
C ALA A 140 -14.91 -1.61 4.68
N PHE A 141 -14.60 -1.67 3.38
CA PHE A 141 -15.57 -1.41 2.31
C PHE A 141 -16.75 -2.39 2.37
N ALA A 142 -16.48 -3.69 2.53
CA ALA A 142 -17.51 -4.72 2.59
C ALA A 142 -18.45 -4.51 3.78
N LEU A 143 -17.91 -4.22 4.98
CA LEU A 143 -18.70 -3.97 6.18
C LEU A 143 -19.61 -2.75 6.04
N VAL A 144 -19.08 -1.63 5.54
CA VAL A 144 -19.87 -0.40 5.35
C VAL A 144 -20.95 -0.60 4.28
N ASN A 145 -20.61 -1.26 3.18
CA ASN A 145 -21.56 -1.55 2.10
C ASN A 145 -22.70 -2.47 2.57
N ASP A 146 -22.39 -3.52 3.35
CA ASP A 146 -23.41 -4.38 3.94
C ASP A 146 -24.39 -3.60 4.83
N ILE A 147 -23.88 -2.79 5.77
CA ILE A 147 -24.74 -1.99 6.67
C ILE A 147 -25.59 -1.00 5.86
N ALA A 148 -25.02 -0.34 4.86
CA ALA A 148 -25.72 0.63 4.03
C ALA A 148 -26.88 0.00 3.22
N ALA A 149 -26.77 -1.27 2.86
CA ALA A 149 -27.80 -2.00 2.12
C ALA A 149 -28.96 -2.50 3.00
N ARG A 150 -28.85 -2.43 4.34
CA ARG A 150 -29.89 -2.93 5.26
C ARG A 150 -31.07 -1.96 5.36
N PRO A 151 -32.32 -2.46 5.52
CA PRO A 151 -33.50 -1.61 5.68
C PRO A 151 -33.42 -0.61 6.85
N ASN A 152 -32.70 -0.96 7.92
CA ASN A 152 -32.51 -0.13 9.10
C ASN A 152 -31.14 0.58 9.15
N ALA A 153 -30.48 0.79 8.01
CA ALA A 153 -29.14 1.41 7.92
C ALA A 153 -29.02 2.71 8.73
N LYS A 154 -30.02 3.61 8.64
CA LYS A 154 -30.03 4.88 9.41
C LYS A 154 -29.93 4.65 10.92
N GLN A 155 -30.65 3.65 11.43
CA GLN A 155 -30.60 3.29 12.84
C GLN A 155 -29.23 2.70 13.19
N LEU A 156 -28.71 1.77 12.39
CA LEU A 156 -27.40 1.15 12.61
C LEU A 156 -26.28 2.20 12.67
N PHE A 157 -26.26 3.14 11.71
CA PHE A 157 -25.28 4.22 11.71
C PHE A 157 -25.47 5.21 12.87
N SER A 158 -26.69 5.42 13.37
CA SER A 158 -26.93 6.29 14.54
C SER A 158 -26.34 5.74 15.85
N PHE A 159 -26.12 4.42 15.94
CA PHE A 159 -25.47 3.76 17.08
C PHE A 159 -23.99 3.47 16.84
N ALA A 160 -23.45 3.80 15.67
CA ALA A 160 -22.03 3.61 15.37
C ALA A 160 -21.17 4.52 16.26
N ALA A 161 -20.30 3.92 17.04
CA ALA A 161 -19.41 4.61 17.98
C ALA A 161 -17.95 4.62 17.50
N SER A 162 -17.02 4.98 18.39
CA SER A 162 -15.58 5.11 18.08
C SER A 162 -14.97 3.86 17.45
N GLY A 163 -15.30 2.65 17.95
CA GLY A 163 -14.77 1.40 17.39
C GLY A 163 -15.16 1.18 15.92
N PHE A 164 -16.42 1.45 15.57
CA PHE A 164 -16.87 1.38 14.18
C PHE A 164 -16.18 2.44 13.32
N ARG A 165 -16.13 3.68 13.81
CA ARG A 165 -15.47 4.79 13.12
C ARG A 165 -14.00 4.48 12.82
N ASP A 166 -13.26 3.94 13.78
CA ASP A 166 -11.83 3.69 13.63
C ASP A 166 -11.56 2.53 12.67
N PHE A 167 -12.37 1.46 12.73
CA PHE A 167 -12.28 0.32 11.80
C PHE A 167 -12.65 0.72 10.35
N THR A 168 -13.67 1.57 10.20
CA THR A 168 -14.22 1.93 8.88
C THR A 168 -13.68 3.23 8.30
N ARG A 169 -12.83 3.98 9.02
CA ARG A 169 -12.20 5.23 8.52
C ARG A 169 -11.63 5.06 7.12
N ILE A 170 -10.96 3.94 6.87
CA ILE A 170 -10.30 3.64 5.60
C ILE A 170 -11.25 3.32 4.44
N ALA A 171 -12.52 3.00 4.71
CA ALA A 171 -13.56 2.89 3.68
C ALA A 171 -13.98 4.26 3.11
N GLY A 172 -13.51 5.37 3.70
CA GLY A 172 -13.65 6.72 3.13
C GLY A 172 -12.61 7.07 2.05
N SER A 173 -11.72 6.14 1.70
CA SER A 173 -10.68 6.34 0.68
C SER A 173 -11.24 6.40 -0.75
N SER A 174 -10.44 6.88 -1.71
CA SER A 174 -10.84 6.94 -3.14
C SER A 174 -11.22 5.55 -3.70
N PRO A 175 -12.46 5.37 -4.21
CA PRO A 175 -12.89 4.13 -4.84
C PRO A 175 -12.06 3.75 -6.08
N GLU A 176 -11.69 4.72 -6.90
CA GLU A 176 -10.93 4.48 -8.14
C GLU A 176 -9.53 3.97 -7.84
N MET A 177 -8.85 4.57 -6.85
CA MET A 177 -7.53 4.12 -6.40
C MET A 177 -7.59 2.68 -5.86
N TRP A 178 -8.56 2.39 -5.00
CA TRP A 178 -8.69 1.06 -4.39
C TRP A 178 -9.16 -0.02 -5.37
N ARG A 179 -9.95 0.33 -6.40
CA ARG A 179 -10.21 -0.55 -7.54
C ARG A 179 -8.90 -0.93 -8.22
N ASP A 180 -8.07 0.05 -8.56
CA ASP A 180 -6.83 -0.19 -9.30
C ASP A 180 -5.85 -1.02 -8.48
N ILE A 181 -5.68 -0.72 -7.17
CA ILE A 181 -4.86 -1.52 -6.24
C ILE A 181 -5.36 -2.97 -6.17
N SER A 182 -6.67 -3.16 -6.03
CA SER A 182 -7.27 -4.49 -5.88
C SER A 182 -7.09 -5.34 -7.13
N LEU A 183 -7.19 -4.74 -8.32
CA LEU A 183 -6.99 -5.43 -9.59
C LEU A 183 -5.51 -5.71 -9.86
N ALA A 184 -4.63 -4.75 -9.55
CA ALA A 184 -3.18 -4.88 -9.71
C ALA A 184 -2.59 -5.99 -8.83
N ASN A 185 -3.07 -6.13 -7.59
CA ASN A 185 -2.61 -7.15 -6.64
C ASN A 185 -3.65 -8.28 -6.42
N LYS A 186 -4.45 -8.58 -7.44
CA LYS A 186 -5.58 -9.54 -7.36
C LYS A 186 -5.19 -10.89 -6.79
N THR A 187 -4.09 -11.47 -7.24
CA THR A 187 -3.71 -12.85 -6.85
C THR A 187 -3.39 -12.95 -5.36
N ALA A 188 -2.55 -12.07 -4.82
CA ALA A 188 -2.26 -12.08 -3.38
C ALA A 188 -3.52 -11.74 -2.57
N LEU A 189 -4.31 -10.77 -3.03
CA LEU A 189 -5.52 -10.36 -2.34
C LEU A 189 -6.61 -11.44 -2.29
N LEU A 190 -6.74 -12.27 -3.33
CA LEU A 190 -7.64 -13.43 -3.31
C LEU A 190 -7.20 -14.48 -2.29
N ASN A 191 -5.90 -14.72 -2.15
CA ASN A 191 -5.38 -15.64 -1.12
C ASN A 191 -5.71 -15.11 0.29
N GLU A 192 -5.45 -13.82 0.54
CA GLU A 192 -5.75 -13.18 1.81
C GLU A 192 -7.26 -13.20 2.14
N LEU A 193 -8.12 -12.97 1.14
CA LEU A 193 -9.56 -13.09 1.30
C LEU A 193 -9.99 -14.52 1.66
N SER A 194 -9.38 -15.54 1.03
CA SER A 194 -9.67 -16.94 1.35
C SER A 194 -9.27 -17.26 2.79
N THR A 195 -8.06 -16.89 3.21
CA THR A 195 -7.59 -17.09 4.59
C THR A 195 -8.49 -16.38 5.59
N TYR A 196 -8.94 -15.16 5.28
CA TYR A 196 -9.85 -14.43 6.16
C TYR A 196 -11.26 -15.05 6.23
N GLN A 197 -11.75 -15.65 5.14
CA GLN A 197 -13.02 -16.39 5.16
C GLN A 197 -12.94 -17.63 6.06
N ASP A 198 -11.79 -18.29 6.13
CA ASP A 198 -11.58 -19.41 7.05
C ASP A 198 -11.63 -18.94 8.51
N GLU A 199 -11.02 -17.79 8.84
CA GLU A 199 -11.09 -17.16 10.18
C GLU A 199 -12.55 -16.81 10.56
N LEU A 200 -13.32 -16.23 9.64
CA LEU A 200 -14.75 -15.95 9.88
C LEU A 200 -15.56 -17.24 10.07
N SER A 201 -15.24 -18.29 9.32
CA SER A 201 -15.91 -19.58 9.44
C SER A 201 -15.62 -20.24 10.79
N GLN A 202 -14.38 -20.15 11.28
CA GLN A 202 -14.02 -20.61 12.62
C GLN A 202 -14.78 -19.85 13.71
N LEU A 203 -14.80 -18.51 13.64
CA LEU A 203 -15.55 -17.68 14.59
C LEU A 203 -17.04 -18.04 14.60
N LYS A 204 -17.64 -18.23 13.42
CA LYS A 204 -19.02 -18.65 13.29
C LYS A 204 -19.27 -20.00 13.96
N GLN A 205 -18.41 -20.99 13.68
CA GLN A 205 -18.55 -22.34 14.26
C GLN A 205 -18.45 -22.31 15.79
N LEU A 206 -17.53 -21.52 16.35
CA LEU A 206 -17.41 -21.36 17.80
C LEU A 206 -18.68 -20.76 18.41
N LEU A 207 -19.31 -19.79 17.74
CA LEU A 207 -20.59 -19.21 18.16
C LEU A 207 -21.75 -20.20 18.06
N GLU A 208 -21.86 -20.95 16.96
CA GLU A 208 -22.91 -21.96 16.75
C GLU A 208 -22.85 -23.09 17.79
N ASN A 209 -21.66 -23.41 18.27
CA ASN A 209 -21.43 -24.43 19.30
C ASN A 209 -21.48 -23.87 20.74
N GLU A 210 -21.70 -22.58 20.91
CA GLU A 210 -21.59 -21.89 22.21
C GLU A 210 -20.24 -22.13 22.92
N ASP A 211 -19.16 -22.31 22.15
CA ASP A 211 -17.81 -22.62 22.66
C ASP A 211 -17.11 -21.37 23.18
N GLY A 212 -17.46 -20.97 24.41
CA GLY A 212 -16.88 -19.83 25.09
C GLY A 212 -15.37 -19.95 25.31
N ALA A 213 -14.86 -21.16 25.58
CA ALA A 213 -13.43 -21.39 25.79
C ALA A 213 -12.64 -21.22 24.48
N GLY A 214 -13.16 -21.74 23.38
CA GLY A 214 -12.57 -21.57 22.05
C GLY A 214 -12.56 -20.10 21.59
N LEU A 215 -13.65 -19.36 21.84
CA LEU A 215 -13.71 -17.91 21.58
C LEU A 215 -12.65 -17.15 22.39
N GLN A 216 -12.56 -17.41 23.70
CA GLN A 216 -11.58 -16.76 24.56
C GLN A 216 -10.16 -17.04 24.07
N ALA A 217 -9.83 -18.29 23.76
CA ALA A 217 -8.51 -18.65 23.27
C ALA A 217 -8.16 -17.95 21.94
N LEU A 218 -9.13 -17.80 21.03
CA LEU A 218 -8.94 -17.07 19.78
C LEU A 218 -8.68 -15.58 20.05
N PHE A 219 -9.48 -14.94 20.89
CA PHE A 219 -9.33 -13.52 21.23
C PHE A 219 -8.02 -13.24 21.97
N GLU A 220 -7.57 -14.14 22.85
CA GLU A 220 -6.29 -14.02 23.55
C GLU A 220 -5.12 -14.05 22.58
N ARG A 221 -5.10 -14.98 21.62
CA ARG A 221 -4.05 -15.03 20.58
C ARG A 221 -3.98 -13.72 19.80
N ALA A 222 -5.13 -13.21 19.35
CA ALA A 222 -5.20 -11.95 18.61
C ALA A 222 -4.74 -10.74 19.46
N SER A 223 -5.18 -10.69 20.72
CA SER A 223 -4.83 -9.63 21.67
C SER A 223 -3.34 -9.59 21.97
N VAL A 224 -2.72 -10.75 22.24
CA VAL A 224 -1.28 -10.87 22.49
C VAL A 224 -0.48 -10.40 21.28
N ALA A 225 -0.82 -10.87 20.07
CA ALA A 225 -0.12 -10.48 18.85
C ALA A 225 -0.21 -8.96 18.61
N ARG A 226 -1.40 -8.36 18.77
CA ARG A 226 -1.63 -6.92 18.59
C ARG A 226 -0.88 -6.06 19.60
N ASN A 227 -0.83 -6.48 20.86
CA ASN A 227 -0.16 -5.73 21.93
C ASN A 227 1.36 -5.82 21.82
N ALA A 228 1.89 -6.97 21.41
CA ALA A 228 3.31 -7.13 21.11
C ALA A 228 3.76 -6.16 19.99
N TRP A 229 3.00 -6.10 18.89
CA TRP A 229 3.26 -5.15 17.80
C TRP A 229 3.15 -3.67 18.22
N ALA A 230 2.18 -3.33 19.06
CA ALA A 230 2.02 -1.96 19.57
C ALA A 230 3.26 -1.49 20.35
N THR A 231 3.79 -2.39 21.18
CA THR A 231 4.94 -2.14 22.06
C THR A 231 6.24 -2.05 21.26
N SER A 232 6.41 -2.90 20.23
CA SER A 232 7.59 -2.81 19.36
C SER A 232 7.62 -1.51 18.54
N ASN A 233 6.46 -1.04 18.08
CA ASN A 233 6.37 0.22 17.33
C ASN A 233 6.60 1.47 18.17
N THR A 234 6.21 1.46 19.45
CA THR A 234 6.51 2.58 20.38
C THR A 234 8.00 2.66 20.70
N ASN A 235 8.67 1.51 20.86
CA ASN A 235 10.12 1.47 21.08
C ASN A 235 10.97 1.85 19.84
N GLN A 236 10.40 1.79 18.63
CA GLN A 236 11.05 2.28 17.42
C GLN A 236 10.83 3.78 17.16
N ASN A 237 10.02 4.48 17.96
CA ASN A 237 9.74 5.91 17.79
C ASN A 237 9.63 6.63 19.16
N PRO A 238 10.77 6.91 19.84
CA PRO A 238 10.79 7.50 21.17
C PRO A 238 10.36 8.99 21.26
N LEU A 239 9.89 9.61 20.16
CA LEU A 239 9.65 11.05 20.07
C LEU A 239 8.17 11.47 20.03
N SER A 240 7.23 10.56 20.32
CA SER A 240 5.82 10.95 20.53
C SER A 240 5.47 10.95 22.02
N CYS A 241 5.90 11.98 22.74
CA CYS A 241 5.29 12.42 23.99
C CYS A 241 4.74 13.83 23.77
#